data_AF-A0A7W2NT41-F1
#
_entry.id   AF-A0A7W2NT41-F1
#
_cell.length_a   1.000
_cell.length_b   1.000
_cell.length_c   1.000
_cell.angle_alpha   90.00
_cell.angle_beta   90.00
_cell.angle_gamma   90.00
#
_symmetry.space_group_name_H-M   'P 1'
#
loop_
_entity.id
_entity.type
_entity.pdbx_description
1 polymer ?
#
loop_
_entity_poly.entity_id
_entity_poly.type
_entity_poly.pdbx_seq_one_letter_code
_entity_poly.pdbx_strand_id
1 'polypeptide(L)'
;MQSPSLQSLHIYPIKSAAGIALSNSWVDDFGLSFDRRFVLTDPNGLFITARTEPTLCLIKVNLSEQGLILTAPDMPALHISYHMLSKVYKDISVWDDGIKAQYGHKNYDLWFSQYLNKPCQLLYFGEQSQRYVRNSHKQVAFADGYPLLLLSQASLDDLNRKMSLQLNQSVSMSQFRPNLVVDHCDAFAEDTWQHIRIGEVEFEISKPCSRCIFTTVDPKNAEKHPQQEPLTTLKNYRQVASGDVMFGQNLIALNQGSIKQGDEIVILKKQSSPLFIPHPAKKTAETKSSPDLTANKVLKKKPKRKVNLHFDSWNKNVIGNTKDSILDQGEAAGMLLPYSCRGGMCGRCKIKLESGEVKQLANDGLSDADKEQGFVLACSSVPQSDLVLAKR
;
A
#
# COMPACT_ATOMS: atom_id res chain seq x y z
N MET A 1 -22.19 -2.69 27.24
CA MET A 1 -21.57 -2.61 25.91
C MET A 1 -21.26 -4.04 25.48
N GLN A 2 -21.60 -4.44 24.26
CA GLN A 2 -21.20 -5.76 23.75
C GLN A 2 -19.67 -5.82 23.65
N SER A 3 -19.08 -6.98 23.96
CA SER A 3 -17.65 -7.20 23.77
C SER A 3 -17.30 -7.07 22.28
N PRO A 4 -16.10 -6.57 21.93
CA PRO A 4 -15.65 -6.54 20.54
C PRO A 4 -15.63 -7.94 19.92
N SER A 5 -15.98 -8.05 18.65
CA SER A 5 -16.08 -9.35 17.95
C SER A 5 -15.52 -9.28 16.53
N LEU A 6 -15.04 -10.40 16.01
CA LEU A 6 -14.56 -10.52 14.64
C LEU A 6 -15.74 -10.47 13.64
N GLN A 7 -15.91 -9.35 12.97
CA GLN A 7 -17.02 -9.12 12.04
C GLN A 7 -16.82 -9.80 10.70
N SER A 8 -15.60 -9.78 10.16
CA SER A 8 -15.28 -10.46 8.91
C SER A 8 -13.78 -10.74 8.75
N LEU A 9 -13.46 -11.76 7.96
CA LEU A 9 -12.10 -12.14 7.59
C LEU A 9 -11.91 -11.95 6.10
N HIS A 10 -10.73 -11.48 5.71
CA HIS A 10 -10.38 -11.26 4.31
C HIS A 10 -8.96 -11.74 4.02
N ILE A 11 -8.80 -12.41 2.89
CA ILE A 11 -7.49 -12.75 2.33
C ILE A 11 -7.33 -12.14 0.94
N TYR A 12 -6.09 -11.95 0.53
CA TYR A 12 -5.71 -11.41 -0.76
C TYR A 12 -4.60 -12.29 -1.33
N PRO A 13 -4.96 -13.44 -1.94
CA PRO A 13 -3.98 -14.48 -2.27
C PRO A 13 -2.85 -14.01 -3.18
N ILE A 14 -3.17 -13.10 -4.09
CA ILE A 14 -2.21 -12.39 -4.94
C ILE A 14 -2.09 -10.96 -4.43
N LYS A 15 -0.86 -10.50 -4.18
CA LYS A 15 -0.57 -9.13 -3.76
C LYS A 15 -1.24 -8.13 -4.71
N SER A 16 -2.01 -7.20 -4.14
CA SER A 16 -2.78 -6.16 -4.83
C SER A 16 -4.07 -6.60 -5.55
N ALA A 17 -4.32 -7.90 -5.71
CA ALA A 17 -5.57 -8.40 -6.30
C ALA A 17 -6.78 -8.16 -5.37
N ALA A 18 -7.99 -8.45 -5.87
CA ALA A 18 -9.22 -8.36 -5.08
C ALA A 18 -9.16 -9.28 -3.85
N GLY A 19 -9.85 -8.86 -2.78
CA GLY A 19 -9.97 -9.66 -1.56
C GLY A 19 -11.04 -10.73 -1.67
N ILE A 20 -10.89 -11.79 -0.90
CA ILE A 20 -11.88 -12.85 -0.68
C ILE A 20 -12.32 -12.77 0.77
N ALA A 21 -13.63 -12.63 1.00
CA ALA A 21 -14.20 -12.74 2.33
C ALA A 21 -14.31 -14.22 2.73
N LEU A 22 -13.93 -14.54 3.97
CA LEU A 22 -13.99 -15.89 4.53
C LEU A 22 -14.89 -15.91 5.77
N SER A 23 -15.56 -17.03 6.00
CA SER A 23 -16.28 -17.28 7.26
C SER A 23 -15.35 -17.76 8.37
N ASN A 24 -14.23 -18.39 8.03
CA ASN A 24 -13.19 -18.87 8.95
C ASN A 24 -11.84 -19.00 8.23
N SER A 25 -10.75 -19.08 8.98
CA SER A 25 -9.42 -19.34 8.46
C SER A 25 -8.53 -20.01 9.50
N TRP A 26 -7.63 -20.87 9.05
CA TRP A 26 -6.45 -21.25 9.83
C TRP A 26 -5.42 -20.12 9.81
N VAL A 27 -4.84 -19.82 10.97
CA VAL A 27 -3.77 -18.85 11.15
C VAL A 27 -2.45 -19.59 11.29
N ASP A 28 -1.51 -19.33 10.39
CA ASP A 28 -0.15 -19.86 10.40
C ASP A 28 0.88 -18.74 10.69
N ASP A 29 2.17 -19.06 10.59
CA ASP A 29 3.26 -18.11 10.84
C ASP A 29 3.29 -16.95 9.81
N PHE A 30 2.56 -17.06 8.70
CA PHE A 30 2.43 -16.04 7.66
C PHE A 30 1.13 -15.23 7.76
N GLY A 31 0.25 -15.52 8.73
CA GLY A 31 -1.04 -14.86 8.90
C GLY A 31 -2.20 -15.77 8.54
N LEU A 32 -3.22 -15.25 7.86
CA LEU A 32 -4.34 -16.07 7.39
C LEU A 32 -3.86 -16.97 6.25
N SER A 33 -4.34 -18.22 6.23
CA SER A 33 -4.04 -19.16 5.17
C SER A 33 -4.30 -18.57 3.79
N PHE A 34 -3.41 -18.86 2.84
CA PHE A 34 -3.42 -18.37 1.46
C PHE A 34 -3.17 -16.87 1.27
N ASP A 35 -3.03 -16.08 2.32
CA ASP A 35 -2.92 -14.63 2.21
C ASP A 35 -1.56 -14.15 1.66
N ARG A 36 -1.59 -13.33 0.59
CA ARG A 36 -0.42 -12.76 -0.11
C ARG A 36 0.71 -13.78 -0.37
N ARG A 37 0.36 -15.02 -0.72
CA ARG A 37 1.33 -16.07 -1.09
C ARG A 37 1.81 -15.94 -2.52
N PHE A 38 1.16 -15.11 -3.34
CA PHE A 38 1.60 -14.79 -4.69
C PHE A 38 1.89 -13.30 -4.88
N VAL A 39 2.80 -12.98 -5.81
CA VAL A 39 3.13 -11.61 -6.22
C VAL A 39 3.44 -11.56 -7.72
N LEU A 40 3.21 -10.41 -8.33
CA LEU A 40 3.67 -10.13 -9.69
C LEU A 40 4.94 -9.28 -9.66
N THR A 41 5.88 -9.62 -10.53
CA THR A 41 7.07 -8.82 -10.77
C THR A 41 7.24 -8.52 -12.25
N ASP A 42 8.06 -7.52 -12.57
CA ASP A 42 8.66 -7.43 -13.90
C ASP A 42 9.74 -8.53 -14.08
N PRO A 43 10.33 -8.69 -15.28
CA PRO A 43 11.40 -9.67 -15.50
C PRO A 43 12.68 -9.44 -14.68
N ASN A 44 12.87 -8.24 -14.11
CA ASN A 44 14.02 -7.89 -13.27
C ASN A 44 13.75 -8.18 -11.78
N GLY A 45 12.57 -8.69 -11.43
CA GLY A 45 12.19 -9.00 -10.06
C GLY A 45 11.60 -7.81 -9.29
N LEU A 46 11.33 -6.67 -9.94
CA LEU A 46 10.68 -5.53 -9.29
C LEU A 46 9.18 -5.77 -9.14
N PHE A 47 8.64 -5.50 -7.95
CA PHE A 47 7.23 -5.70 -7.65
C PHE A 47 6.32 -4.83 -8.51
N ILE A 48 5.30 -5.46 -9.08
CA ILE A 48 4.16 -4.79 -9.70
C ILE A 48 3.03 -4.77 -8.67
N THR A 49 2.58 -3.58 -8.28
CA THR A 49 1.57 -3.40 -7.23
C THR A 49 0.46 -2.47 -7.70
N ALA A 50 -0.69 -2.46 -7.01
CA ALA A 50 -1.78 -1.53 -7.35
C ALA A 50 -1.43 -0.05 -7.14
N ARG A 51 -0.26 0.27 -6.56
CA ARG A 51 0.26 1.65 -6.55
C ARG A 51 0.61 2.11 -7.97
N THR A 52 1.21 1.23 -8.76
CA THR A 52 1.65 1.46 -10.14
C THR A 52 0.63 0.95 -11.15
N GLU A 53 0.03 -0.22 -10.91
CA GLU A 53 -0.98 -0.87 -11.76
C GLU A 53 -2.31 -1.10 -11.01
N PRO A 54 -3.14 -0.08 -10.83
CA PRO A 54 -4.40 -0.18 -10.07
C PRO A 54 -5.35 -1.29 -10.56
N THR A 55 -5.33 -1.61 -11.85
CA THR A 55 -6.20 -2.63 -12.49
C THR A 55 -6.00 -4.03 -11.89
N LEU A 56 -4.91 -4.27 -11.17
CA LEU A 56 -4.74 -5.47 -10.35
C LEU A 56 -5.92 -5.68 -9.38
N CYS A 57 -6.52 -4.61 -8.87
CA CYS A 57 -7.66 -4.69 -7.95
C CYS A 57 -8.89 -5.36 -8.59
N LEU A 58 -8.98 -5.39 -9.92
CA LEU A 58 -10.10 -5.98 -10.66
C LEU A 58 -9.91 -7.48 -10.92
N ILE A 59 -8.73 -8.02 -10.60
CA ILE A 59 -8.47 -9.46 -10.68
C ILE A 59 -9.17 -10.11 -9.48
N LYS A 60 -10.25 -10.83 -9.76
CA LYS A 60 -10.96 -11.64 -8.78
C LYS A 60 -10.29 -13.00 -8.68
N VAL A 61 -10.17 -13.49 -7.45
CA VAL A 61 -9.50 -14.75 -7.12
C VAL A 61 -10.53 -15.66 -6.46
N ASN A 62 -10.59 -16.92 -6.90
CA ASN A 62 -11.32 -17.98 -6.21
C ASN A 62 -10.34 -19.06 -5.80
N LEU A 63 -10.48 -19.58 -4.58
CA LEU A 63 -9.70 -20.72 -4.12
C LEU A 63 -10.26 -22.01 -4.71
N SER A 64 -9.38 -22.96 -5.00
CA SER A 64 -9.70 -24.34 -5.37
C SER A 64 -8.75 -25.27 -4.63
N GLU A 65 -9.07 -26.56 -4.58
CA GLU A 65 -8.22 -27.57 -3.97
C GLU A 65 -6.79 -27.58 -4.54
N GLN A 66 -6.64 -27.31 -5.84
CA GLN A 66 -5.37 -27.43 -6.56
C GLN A 66 -4.65 -26.09 -6.75
N GLY A 67 -5.23 -24.97 -6.31
CA GLY A 67 -4.69 -23.63 -6.55
C GLY A 67 -5.75 -22.55 -6.65
N LEU A 68 -5.64 -21.64 -7.63
CA LEU A 68 -6.49 -20.46 -7.78
C LEU A 68 -7.19 -20.44 -9.15
N ILE A 69 -8.41 -19.90 -9.19
CA ILE A 69 -9.10 -19.56 -10.43
C ILE A 69 -9.26 -18.04 -10.49
N LEU A 70 -8.70 -17.40 -11.51
CA LEU A 70 -8.72 -15.96 -11.69
C LEU A 70 -9.68 -15.53 -12.79
N THR A 71 -10.33 -14.40 -12.58
CA THR A 71 -11.07 -13.68 -13.62
C THR A 71 -10.71 -12.21 -13.58
N ALA A 72 -10.62 -11.57 -14.74
CA ALA A 72 -10.41 -10.13 -14.87
C ALA A 72 -11.17 -9.60 -16.09
N PRO A 73 -11.43 -8.28 -16.18
CA PRO A 73 -12.07 -7.69 -17.36
C PRO A 73 -11.36 -8.09 -18.66
N ASP A 74 -12.15 -8.45 -19.66
CA ASP A 74 -11.69 -8.79 -21.02
C ASP A 74 -10.64 -9.91 -21.13
N MET A 75 -10.53 -10.76 -20.10
CA MET A 75 -9.59 -11.88 -20.07
C MET A 75 -10.33 -13.22 -19.88
N PRO A 76 -9.84 -14.31 -20.51
CA PRO A 76 -10.34 -15.64 -20.18
C PRO A 76 -10.01 -16.00 -18.72
N ALA A 77 -10.76 -16.92 -18.13
CA ALA A 77 -10.44 -17.43 -16.80
C ALA A 77 -9.05 -18.10 -16.80
N LEU A 78 -8.23 -17.81 -15.79
CA LEU A 78 -6.92 -18.43 -15.60
C LEU A 78 -6.97 -19.42 -14.44
N HIS A 79 -6.55 -20.65 -14.69
CA HIS A 79 -6.38 -21.66 -13.64
C HIS A 79 -4.91 -21.73 -13.26
N ILE A 80 -4.58 -21.27 -12.05
CA ILE A 80 -3.27 -21.43 -11.43
C ILE A 80 -3.31 -22.71 -10.61
N SER A 81 -2.51 -23.68 -11.01
CA SER A 81 -2.28 -24.91 -10.30
C SER A 81 -0.94 -24.87 -9.54
N TYR A 82 -0.95 -25.34 -8.30
CA TYR A 82 0.25 -25.55 -7.49
C TYR A 82 1.19 -26.60 -8.10
N HIS A 83 0.66 -27.66 -8.74
CA HIS A 83 1.48 -28.72 -9.35
C HIS A 83 2.20 -28.26 -10.62
N MET A 84 1.74 -27.18 -11.26
CA MET A 84 2.41 -26.58 -12.41
C MET A 84 3.44 -25.51 -12.02
N LEU A 85 3.57 -25.17 -10.73
CA LEU A 85 4.61 -24.24 -10.29
C LEU A 85 5.99 -24.84 -10.58
N SER A 86 6.88 -24.02 -11.10
CA SER A 86 8.25 -24.43 -11.37
C SER A 86 8.98 -24.78 -10.07
N LYS A 87 9.92 -25.72 -10.14
CA LYS A 87 10.87 -25.98 -9.04
C LYS A 87 11.97 -24.91 -8.94
N VAL A 88 12.03 -24.01 -9.91
CA VAL A 88 13.02 -22.92 -9.96
C VAL A 88 12.60 -21.79 -9.03
N TYR A 89 13.55 -21.33 -8.22
CA TYR A 89 13.41 -20.11 -7.41
C TYR A 89 14.18 -18.96 -8.06
N LYS A 90 13.62 -17.76 -7.96
CA LYS A 90 14.25 -16.51 -8.41
C LYS A 90 14.54 -15.63 -7.22
N ASP A 91 15.72 -15.02 -7.21
CA ASP A 91 16.04 -13.96 -6.27
C ASP A 91 15.32 -12.68 -6.71
N ILE A 92 14.51 -12.13 -5.82
CA ILE A 92 13.82 -10.85 -6.01
C ILE A 92 14.11 -9.93 -4.84
N SER A 93 14.15 -8.63 -5.09
CA SER A 93 14.38 -7.63 -4.06
C SER A 93 13.08 -6.95 -3.65
N VAL A 94 12.85 -6.92 -2.35
CA VAL A 94 11.77 -6.15 -1.73
C VAL A 94 12.40 -5.18 -0.75
N TRP A 95 12.59 -3.94 -1.18
CA TRP A 95 13.34 -2.95 -0.40
C TRP A 95 14.77 -3.44 -0.16
N ASP A 96 15.15 -3.64 1.11
CA ASP A 96 16.46 -4.16 1.53
C ASP A 96 16.48 -5.70 1.65
N ASP A 97 15.35 -6.39 1.49
CA ASP A 97 15.24 -7.84 1.66
C ASP A 97 15.41 -8.57 0.33
N GLY A 98 16.36 -9.50 0.26
CA GLY A 98 16.42 -10.50 -0.82
C GLY A 98 15.52 -11.69 -0.49
N ILE A 99 14.57 -12.01 -1.38
CA ILE A 99 13.65 -13.13 -1.23
C ILE A 99 13.89 -14.12 -2.37
N LYS A 100 13.99 -15.41 -2.04
CA LYS A 100 13.89 -16.49 -3.02
C LYS A 100 12.43 -16.83 -3.23
N ALA A 101 11.86 -16.49 -4.37
CA ALA A 101 10.46 -16.79 -4.69
C ALA A 101 10.36 -17.88 -5.75
N GLN A 102 9.45 -18.82 -5.55
CA GLN A 102 9.20 -19.91 -6.49
C GLN A 102 8.58 -19.34 -7.76
N TYR A 103 9.16 -19.65 -8.90
CA TYR A 103 8.63 -19.21 -10.17
C TYR A 103 7.32 -19.94 -10.49
N GLY A 104 6.30 -19.21 -10.95
CA GLY A 104 5.01 -19.76 -11.32
C GLY A 104 5.09 -20.63 -12.56
N HIS A 105 4.64 -20.09 -13.69
CA HIS A 105 4.66 -20.81 -14.97
C HIS A 105 4.53 -19.81 -16.12
N LYS A 106 5.14 -20.12 -17.26
CA LYS A 106 5.13 -19.24 -18.45
C LYS A 106 3.72 -18.86 -18.94
N ASN A 107 2.75 -19.75 -18.76
CA ASN A 107 1.36 -19.48 -19.14
C ASN A 107 0.70 -18.47 -18.20
N TYR A 108 1.07 -18.46 -16.92
CA TYR A 108 0.59 -17.46 -15.97
C TYR A 108 1.16 -16.10 -16.33
N ASP A 109 2.47 -16.04 -16.58
CA ASP A 109 3.17 -14.83 -17.03
C ASP A 109 2.49 -14.24 -18.27
N LEU A 110 2.20 -15.07 -19.28
CA LEU A 110 1.53 -14.65 -20.51
C LEU A 110 0.17 -14.00 -20.22
N TRP A 111 -0.65 -14.62 -19.37
CA TRP A 111 -1.97 -14.09 -19.02
C TRP A 111 -1.86 -12.73 -18.31
N PHE A 112 -0.98 -12.61 -17.32
CA PHE A 112 -0.77 -11.33 -16.62
C PHE A 112 -0.16 -10.27 -17.54
N SER A 113 0.74 -10.67 -18.43
CA SER A 113 1.34 -9.75 -19.40
C SER A 113 0.36 -9.22 -20.42
N GLN A 114 -0.58 -10.04 -20.86
CA GLN A 114 -1.68 -9.61 -21.72
C GLN A 114 -2.59 -8.64 -20.95
N TYR A 115 -2.99 -8.98 -19.73
CA TYR A 115 -3.87 -8.15 -18.92
C TYR A 115 -3.28 -6.77 -18.59
N LEU A 116 -2.00 -6.73 -18.19
CA LEU A 116 -1.31 -5.49 -17.80
C LEU A 116 -0.62 -4.77 -18.97
N ASN A 117 -0.66 -5.36 -20.17
CA ASN A 117 0.04 -4.88 -21.36
C ASN A 117 1.53 -4.58 -21.11
N LYS A 118 2.21 -5.46 -20.36
CA LYS A 118 3.66 -5.37 -20.08
C LYS A 118 4.23 -6.72 -19.65
N PRO A 119 5.54 -6.97 -19.79
CA PRO A 119 6.17 -8.19 -19.28
C PRO A 119 5.99 -8.34 -17.77
N CYS A 120 5.49 -9.51 -17.34
CA CYS A 120 5.18 -9.82 -15.95
C CYS A 120 5.57 -11.26 -15.64
N GLN A 121 5.87 -11.52 -14.38
CA GLN A 121 6.12 -12.85 -13.86
C GLN A 121 5.27 -13.08 -12.62
N LEU A 122 4.60 -14.24 -12.54
CA LEU A 122 3.94 -14.67 -11.31
C LEU A 122 4.93 -15.46 -10.45
N LEU A 123 5.09 -15.02 -9.20
CA LEU A 123 5.93 -15.68 -8.22
C LEU A 123 5.11 -16.13 -7.01
N TYR A 124 5.52 -17.23 -6.40
CA TYR A 124 4.89 -17.86 -5.26
C TYR A 124 5.86 -17.93 -4.08
N PHE A 125 5.34 -17.72 -2.87
CA PHE A 125 6.07 -17.88 -1.62
C PHE A 125 6.05 -19.37 -1.26
N GLY A 126 6.99 -20.10 -1.85
CA GLY A 126 7.11 -21.55 -1.70
C GLY A 126 7.92 -21.94 -0.47
N GLU A 127 8.15 -23.23 -0.29
CA GLU A 127 8.79 -23.80 0.90
C GLU A 127 10.21 -23.27 1.17
N GLN A 128 10.97 -22.96 0.12
CA GLN A 128 12.31 -22.38 0.24
C GLN A 128 12.32 -20.85 0.36
N SER A 129 11.14 -20.21 0.33
CA SER A 129 11.01 -18.77 0.52
C SER A 129 11.12 -18.42 2.00
N GLN A 130 11.90 -17.40 2.31
CA GLN A 130 12.02 -16.86 3.66
C GLN A 130 12.01 -15.34 3.60
N ARG A 131 11.25 -14.74 4.52
CA ARG A 131 11.22 -13.31 4.76
C ARG A 131 10.64 -13.06 6.14
N TYR A 132 11.23 -12.12 6.86
CA TYR A 132 10.92 -11.85 8.25
C TYR A 132 10.31 -10.46 8.42
N VAL A 133 9.43 -10.34 9.40
CA VAL A 133 9.01 -9.03 9.89
C VAL A 133 10.25 -8.32 10.44
N ARG A 134 10.42 -7.04 10.10
CA ARG A 134 11.59 -6.27 10.52
C ARG A 134 11.77 -6.30 12.04
N ASN A 135 12.97 -6.64 12.49
CA ASN A 135 13.34 -6.78 13.92
C ASN A 135 12.54 -7.88 14.66
N SER A 136 12.07 -8.92 13.95
CA SER A 136 11.36 -10.05 14.54
C SER A 136 11.80 -11.36 13.87
N HIS A 137 11.60 -12.48 14.56
CA HIS A 137 11.80 -13.83 14.02
C HIS A 137 10.54 -14.38 13.32
N LYS A 138 9.45 -13.61 13.32
CA LYS A 138 8.17 -14.01 12.72
C LYS A 138 8.20 -13.75 11.21
N GLN A 139 7.56 -14.63 10.45
CA GLN A 139 7.63 -14.57 9.00
C GLN A 139 6.55 -13.67 8.41
N VAL A 140 6.80 -13.20 7.19
CA VAL A 140 5.83 -12.47 6.38
C VAL A 140 6.07 -12.82 4.92
N ALA A 141 5.01 -13.21 4.20
CA ALA A 141 5.12 -13.52 2.77
C ALA A 141 5.25 -12.24 1.92
N PHE A 142 4.43 -12.05 0.89
CA PHE A 142 4.46 -10.85 0.05
C PHE A 142 3.60 -9.69 0.58
N ALA A 143 3.09 -9.78 1.80
CA ALA A 143 2.51 -8.62 2.50
C ALA A 143 3.57 -7.50 2.68
N ASP A 144 3.16 -6.27 2.95
CA ASP A 144 4.09 -5.13 2.92
C ASP A 144 5.18 -5.22 4.00
N GLY A 145 4.79 -5.50 5.25
CA GLY A 145 5.75 -5.66 6.34
C GLY A 145 5.26 -6.46 7.55
N TYR A 146 3.97 -6.78 7.61
CA TYR A 146 3.38 -7.60 8.67
C TYR A 146 2.37 -8.60 8.06
N PRO A 147 2.20 -9.78 8.67
CA PRO A 147 1.26 -10.82 8.23
C PRO A 147 -0.19 -10.36 8.12
N LEU A 148 -0.63 -9.54 9.09
CA LEU A 148 -2.04 -9.26 9.29
C LEU A 148 -2.26 -7.78 9.54
N LEU A 149 -3.41 -7.29 9.08
CA LEU A 149 -3.93 -5.96 9.35
C LEU A 149 -5.33 -6.08 9.98
N LEU A 150 -5.54 -5.40 11.11
CA LEU A 150 -6.83 -5.26 11.78
C LEU A 150 -7.34 -3.84 11.63
N LEU A 151 -8.65 -3.70 11.44
CA LEU A 151 -9.32 -2.41 11.42
C LEU A 151 -10.74 -2.56 11.96
N SER A 152 -11.23 -1.59 12.75
CA SER A 152 -12.62 -1.63 13.22
C SER A 152 -13.59 -1.02 12.23
N GLN A 153 -14.82 -1.56 12.19
CA GLN A 153 -15.93 -0.98 11.44
C GLN A 153 -16.24 0.44 11.94
N ALA A 154 -16.20 0.66 13.25
CA ALA A 154 -16.39 1.98 13.85
C ALA A 154 -15.35 3.02 13.38
N SER A 155 -14.07 2.63 13.20
CA SER A 155 -13.05 3.51 12.61
C SER A 155 -13.36 3.89 11.16
N LEU A 156 -13.87 2.94 10.36
CA LEU A 156 -14.32 3.22 8.99
C LEU A 156 -15.52 4.15 8.96
N ASP A 157 -16.50 3.93 9.85
CA ASP A 157 -17.70 4.75 9.93
C ASP A 157 -17.38 6.18 10.35
N ASP A 158 -16.47 6.38 11.32
CA ASP A 158 -16.02 7.73 11.69
C ASP A 158 -15.32 8.44 10.53
N LEU A 159 -14.46 7.75 9.78
CA LEU A 159 -13.82 8.29 8.58
C LEU A 159 -14.87 8.69 7.54
N ASN A 160 -15.80 7.79 7.21
CA ASN A 160 -16.86 8.03 6.22
C ASN A 160 -17.76 9.19 6.62
N ARG A 161 -18.07 9.33 7.91
CA ARG A 161 -18.81 10.48 8.44
C ARG A 161 -18.05 11.79 8.20
N LYS A 162 -16.74 11.84 8.46
CA LYS A 162 -15.93 13.05 8.19
C LYS A 162 -15.84 13.37 6.70
N MET A 163 -15.69 12.35 5.85
CA MET A 163 -15.68 12.52 4.39
C MET A 163 -17.02 13.01 3.85
N SER A 164 -18.13 12.44 4.33
CA SER A 164 -19.48 12.79 3.88
C SER A 164 -19.81 14.25 4.17
N LEU A 165 -19.34 14.79 5.29
CA LEU A 165 -19.48 16.21 5.64
C LEU A 165 -18.72 17.16 4.69
N GLN A 166 -17.70 16.67 3.98
CA GLN A 166 -16.85 17.49 3.11
C GLN A 166 -17.18 17.30 1.62
N LEU A 167 -17.49 16.07 1.20
CA LEU A 167 -17.52 15.67 -0.21
C LEU A 167 -18.76 14.85 -0.60
N ASN A 168 -19.66 14.51 0.34
CA ASN A 168 -20.78 13.58 0.12
C ASN A 168 -20.34 12.25 -0.53
N GLN A 169 -19.17 11.74 -0.11
CA GLN A 169 -18.56 10.51 -0.59
C GLN A 169 -18.23 9.60 0.59
N SER A 170 -18.16 8.29 0.32
CA SER A 170 -17.74 7.27 1.28
C SER A 170 -16.81 6.26 0.61
N VAL A 171 -15.99 5.62 1.43
CA VAL A 171 -15.05 4.57 1.05
C VAL A 171 -15.45 3.26 1.72
N SER A 172 -15.07 2.15 1.08
CA SER A 172 -15.31 0.82 1.64
C SER A 172 -14.10 0.29 2.38
N MET A 173 -14.34 -0.68 3.29
CA MET A 173 -13.26 -1.37 4.01
C MET A 173 -12.20 -1.97 3.09
N SER A 174 -12.61 -2.39 1.89
CA SER A 174 -11.73 -3.01 0.89
C SER A 174 -10.62 -2.09 0.35
N GLN A 175 -10.74 -0.77 0.48
CA GLN A 175 -9.65 0.18 0.19
C GLN A 175 -8.48 0.08 1.18
N PHE A 176 -8.76 -0.31 2.41
CA PHE A 176 -7.75 -0.44 3.47
C PHE A 176 -7.14 -1.83 3.54
N ARG A 177 -7.81 -2.80 2.92
CA ARG A 177 -7.37 -4.19 2.77
C ARG A 177 -7.01 -4.91 4.08
N PRO A 178 -7.78 -4.73 5.19
CA PRO A 178 -7.52 -5.46 6.41
C PRO A 178 -7.75 -6.95 6.20
N ASN A 179 -7.09 -7.78 7.01
CA ASN A 179 -7.39 -9.19 7.13
C ASN A 179 -8.52 -9.44 8.12
N LEU A 180 -8.55 -8.65 9.19
CA LEU A 180 -9.48 -8.80 10.31
C LEU A 180 -10.28 -7.51 10.44
N VAL A 181 -11.60 -7.60 10.29
CA VAL A 181 -12.50 -6.49 10.59
C VAL A 181 -13.19 -6.76 11.90
N VAL A 182 -13.17 -5.80 12.80
CA VAL A 182 -13.74 -5.94 14.14
C VAL A 182 -14.92 -5.00 14.31
N ASP A 183 -15.89 -5.42 15.11
CA ASP A 183 -17.11 -4.67 15.40
C ASP A 183 -17.38 -4.67 16.91
N HIS A 184 -18.41 -3.96 17.34
CA HIS A 184 -18.80 -3.77 18.74
C HIS A 184 -17.69 -3.12 19.59
N CYS A 185 -17.00 -2.12 19.01
CA CYS A 185 -16.05 -1.27 19.72
C CYS A 185 -16.20 0.19 19.29
N ASP A 186 -15.69 1.11 20.10
CA ASP A 186 -15.62 2.53 19.73
C ASP A 186 -14.68 2.74 18.54
N ALA A 187 -14.88 3.84 17.80
CA ALA A 187 -13.97 4.23 16.73
C ALA A 187 -12.54 4.37 17.28
N PHE A 188 -11.59 3.75 16.59
CA PHE A 188 -10.16 3.71 16.94
C PHE A 188 -9.83 2.98 18.25
N ALA A 189 -10.75 2.21 18.83
CA ALA A 189 -10.47 1.41 20.02
C ALA A 189 -9.24 0.50 19.83
N GLU A 190 -9.04 0.01 18.60
CA GLU A 190 -7.91 -0.83 18.22
C GLU A 190 -6.53 -0.18 18.45
N ASP A 191 -6.45 1.15 18.49
CA ASP A 191 -5.20 1.87 18.77
C ASP A 191 -4.67 1.63 20.19
N THR A 192 -5.56 1.26 21.10
CA THR A 192 -5.22 1.02 22.51
C THR A 192 -4.96 -0.45 22.81
N TRP A 193 -5.11 -1.35 21.85
CA TRP A 193 -4.89 -2.77 22.06
C TRP A 193 -3.40 -3.09 21.86
N GLN A 194 -2.83 -3.89 22.75
CA GLN A 194 -1.44 -4.35 22.64
C GLN A 194 -1.36 -5.86 22.42
N HIS A 195 -2.21 -6.61 23.13
CA HIS A 195 -2.29 -8.05 23.05
C HIS A 195 -3.76 -8.45 23.08
N ILE A 196 -4.22 -9.19 22.08
CA ILE A 196 -5.59 -9.67 21.96
C ILE A 196 -5.61 -11.18 21.70
N ARG A 197 -6.73 -11.82 22.03
CA ARG A 197 -7.03 -13.20 21.62
C ARG A 197 -8.33 -13.22 20.83
N ILE A 198 -8.35 -13.97 19.73
CA ILE A 198 -9.54 -14.22 18.91
C ILE A 198 -9.62 -15.73 18.70
N GLY A 199 -10.73 -16.36 19.14
CA GLY A 199 -10.81 -17.81 19.19
C GLY A 199 -9.65 -18.41 20.00
N GLU A 200 -8.88 -19.29 19.37
CA GLU A 200 -7.71 -19.97 19.96
C GLU A 200 -6.40 -19.21 19.77
N VAL A 201 -6.40 -18.12 19.00
CA VAL A 201 -5.17 -17.46 18.53
C VAL A 201 -4.95 -16.14 19.27
N GLU A 202 -3.75 -16.01 19.84
CA GLU A 202 -3.24 -14.78 20.43
C GLU A 202 -2.46 -13.96 19.41
N PHE A 203 -2.65 -12.65 19.44
CA PHE A 203 -2.03 -11.69 18.52
C PHE A 203 -1.38 -10.54 19.26
N GLU A 204 -0.14 -10.25 18.90
CA GLU A 204 0.54 -9.01 19.28
C GLU A 204 0.16 -7.90 18.29
N ILE A 205 -0.27 -6.74 18.81
CA ILE A 205 -0.46 -5.53 18.02
C ILE A 205 0.89 -4.83 17.87
N SER A 206 1.61 -5.16 16.80
CA SER A 206 3.01 -4.78 16.65
C SER A 206 3.20 -3.30 16.29
N LYS A 207 2.35 -2.73 15.42
CA LYS A 207 2.53 -1.36 14.94
C LYS A 207 1.28 -0.76 14.29
N PRO A 208 0.96 0.53 14.53
CA PRO A 208 -0.01 1.27 13.73
C PRO A 208 0.29 1.22 12.23
N CYS A 209 -0.74 1.03 11.40
CA CYS A 209 -0.58 0.88 9.96
C CYS A 209 -0.55 2.25 9.26
N SER A 210 0.62 2.62 8.72
CA SER A 210 0.76 3.80 7.87
C SER A 210 0.07 3.56 6.52
N ARG A 211 -0.77 4.51 6.10
CA ARG A 211 -1.53 4.43 4.86
C ARG A 211 -0.80 5.11 3.71
N CYS A 212 -0.80 4.46 2.55
CA CYS A 212 -0.20 4.97 1.32
C CYS A 212 -1.28 5.29 0.28
N ILE A 213 -0.85 5.85 -0.87
CA ILE A 213 -1.74 6.22 -1.99
C ILE A 213 -2.63 5.07 -2.49
N PHE A 214 -2.30 3.81 -2.20
CA PHE A 214 -3.17 2.69 -2.59
C PHE A 214 -4.57 2.80 -1.97
N THR A 215 -4.73 3.40 -0.79
CA THR A 215 -6.09 3.59 -0.22
C THR A 215 -6.98 4.48 -1.08
N THR A 216 -6.42 5.26 -2.00
CA THR A 216 -7.17 6.14 -2.90
C THR A 216 -7.62 5.47 -4.18
N VAL A 217 -7.26 4.21 -4.41
CA VAL A 217 -7.74 3.42 -5.56
C VAL A 217 -9.09 2.83 -5.20
N ASP A 218 -10.11 3.10 -6.00
CA ASP A 218 -11.40 2.44 -5.87
C ASP A 218 -11.26 0.98 -6.34
N PRO A 219 -11.51 -0.01 -5.46
CA PRO A 219 -11.30 -1.42 -5.78
C PRO A 219 -12.30 -1.98 -6.81
N LYS A 220 -13.39 -1.25 -7.14
CA LYS A 220 -14.41 -1.68 -8.10
C LYS A 220 -14.06 -1.33 -9.55
N ASN A 221 -13.35 -0.23 -9.76
CA ASN A 221 -13.03 0.29 -11.10
C ASN A 221 -11.53 0.58 -11.30
N ALA A 222 -10.71 0.43 -10.26
CA ALA A 222 -9.28 0.72 -10.25
C ALA A 222 -8.90 2.19 -10.52
N GLU A 223 -9.85 3.12 -10.38
CA GLU A 223 -9.60 4.55 -10.55
C GLU A 223 -9.01 5.15 -9.26
N LYS A 224 -7.99 6.00 -9.41
CA LYS A 224 -7.46 6.79 -8.30
C LYS A 224 -8.37 7.98 -8.05
N HIS A 225 -8.76 8.21 -6.81
CA HIS A 225 -9.55 9.37 -6.45
C HIS A 225 -8.78 10.67 -6.79
N PRO A 226 -9.37 11.62 -7.54
CA PRO A 226 -8.67 12.81 -8.02
C PRO A 226 -8.18 13.71 -6.89
N GLN A 227 -8.86 13.69 -5.74
CA GLN A 227 -8.50 14.46 -4.54
C GLN A 227 -7.73 13.63 -3.50
N GLN A 228 -7.24 12.44 -3.89
CA GLN A 228 -6.46 11.54 -3.03
C GLN A 228 -7.20 11.10 -1.74
N GLU A 229 -8.53 11.06 -1.78
CA GLU A 229 -9.34 10.51 -0.69
C GLU A 229 -9.24 8.99 -0.64
N PRO A 230 -9.27 8.37 0.55
CA PRO A 230 -9.54 8.95 1.87
C PRO A 230 -8.30 9.49 2.60
N LEU A 231 -7.13 9.49 1.94
CA LEU A 231 -5.87 9.81 2.59
C LEU A 231 -5.80 11.28 2.99
N THR A 232 -6.36 12.18 2.17
CA THR A 232 -6.51 13.61 2.46
C THR A 232 -7.32 13.83 3.74
N THR A 233 -8.49 13.20 3.88
CA THR A 233 -9.29 13.30 5.12
C THR A 233 -8.54 12.74 6.33
N LEU A 234 -7.96 11.53 6.21
CA LEU A 234 -7.20 10.92 7.29
C LEU A 234 -6.02 11.78 7.75
N LYS A 235 -5.32 12.45 6.84
CA LYS A 235 -4.18 13.32 7.18
C LYS A 235 -4.56 14.41 8.19
N ASN A 236 -5.79 14.92 8.12
CA ASN A 236 -6.24 16.01 8.99
C ASN A 236 -6.37 15.63 10.47
N TYR A 237 -6.46 14.34 10.81
CA TYR A 237 -6.68 13.94 12.20
C TYR A 237 -5.96 12.65 12.63
N ARG A 238 -5.31 11.96 11.70
CA ARG A 238 -4.59 10.69 11.92
C ARG A 238 -3.12 10.76 11.50
N GLN A 239 -2.58 11.97 11.28
CA GLN A 239 -1.17 12.16 10.98
C GLN A 239 -0.33 12.23 12.26
N VAL A 240 0.74 11.44 12.34
CA VAL A 240 1.71 11.51 13.45
C VAL A 240 2.86 12.47 13.12
N ALA A 241 3.69 12.81 14.11
CA ALA A 241 4.82 13.74 13.97
C ALA A 241 5.80 13.39 12.82
N SER A 242 5.93 12.11 12.45
CA SER A 242 6.78 11.68 11.33
C SER A 242 6.22 12.06 9.94
N GLY A 243 4.97 12.51 9.87
CA GLY A 243 4.24 12.80 8.64
C GLY A 243 3.42 11.62 8.10
N ASP A 244 3.57 10.42 8.69
CA ASP A 244 2.79 9.24 8.33
C ASP A 244 1.34 9.34 8.81
N VAL A 245 0.41 8.75 8.07
CA VAL A 245 -1.03 8.76 8.36
C VAL A 245 -1.47 7.37 8.82
N MET A 246 -2.05 7.24 10.02
CA MET A 246 -2.33 5.94 10.64
C MET A 246 -3.80 5.52 10.55
N PHE A 247 -4.05 4.31 10.06
CA PHE A 247 -5.39 3.73 10.06
C PHE A 247 -5.34 2.19 10.06
N GLY A 248 -5.86 1.58 11.12
CA GLY A 248 -5.71 0.16 11.40
C GLY A 248 -4.37 -0.19 12.06
N GLN A 249 -4.27 -1.45 12.48
CA GLN A 249 -3.18 -1.97 13.29
C GLN A 249 -2.57 -3.20 12.64
N ASN A 250 -1.24 -3.30 12.59
CA ASN A 250 -0.55 -4.50 12.10
C ASN A 250 -0.39 -5.51 13.23
N LEU A 251 -0.56 -6.80 12.90
CA LEU A 251 -0.56 -7.89 13.87
C LEU A 251 0.40 -9.00 13.46
N ILE A 252 0.85 -9.71 14.49
CA ILE A 252 1.60 -10.95 14.39
C ILE A 252 0.88 -11.99 15.26
N ALA A 253 0.63 -13.17 14.69
CA ALA A 253 0.11 -14.31 15.45
C ALA A 253 1.21 -14.90 16.34
N LEU A 254 0.88 -15.13 17.61
CA LEU A 254 1.80 -15.67 18.60
C LEU A 254 1.79 -17.21 18.59
N ASN A 255 0.65 -17.81 18.27
CA ASN A 255 0.43 -19.23 18.05
C ASN A 255 -0.38 -19.48 16.77
N GLN A 256 -0.52 -20.75 16.39
CA GLN A 256 -1.37 -21.20 15.29
C GLN A 256 -2.73 -21.66 15.82
N GLY A 257 -3.76 -21.63 14.98
CA GLY A 257 -5.11 -22.07 15.35
C GLY A 257 -6.17 -21.61 14.37
N SER A 258 -7.43 -21.96 14.65
CA SER A 258 -8.57 -21.53 13.84
C SER A 258 -9.25 -20.31 14.44
N ILE A 259 -9.65 -19.38 13.57
CA ILE A 259 -10.53 -18.26 13.93
C ILE A 259 -11.68 -18.17 12.93
N LYS A 260 -12.83 -17.67 13.39
CA LYS A 260 -14.04 -17.54 12.57
C LYS A 260 -14.82 -16.27 12.86
N GLN A 261 -15.64 -15.90 11.88
CA GLN A 261 -16.56 -14.79 12.02
C GLN A 261 -17.45 -14.99 13.26
N GLY A 262 -17.62 -13.93 14.04
CA GLY A 262 -18.36 -13.92 15.29
C GLY A 262 -17.55 -14.27 16.54
N ASP A 263 -16.29 -14.71 16.41
CA ASP A 263 -15.43 -14.93 17.57
C ASP A 263 -15.26 -13.64 18.39
N GLU A 264 -15.36 -13.76 19.71
CA GLU A 264 -15.08 -12.66 20.64
C GLU A 264 -13.60 -12.27 20.60
N ILE A 265 -13.34 -10.97 20.70
CA ILE A 265 -12.00 -10.41 20.82
C ILE A 265 -11.74 -10.08 22.29
N VAL A 266 -10.90 -10.89 22.92
CA VAL A 266 -10.50 -10.69 24.31
C VAL A 266 -9.25 -9.82 24.34
N ILE A 267 -9.36 -8.63 24.93
CA ILE A 267 -8.23 -7.71 25.08
C ILE A 267 -7.42 -8.12 26.31
N LEU A 268 -6.28 -8.75 26.09
CA LEU A 268 -5.39 -9.26 27.15
C LEU A 268 -4.48 -8.16 27.71
N LYS A 269 -4.07 -7.21 26.88
CA LYS A 269 -3.23 -6.07 27.29
C LYS A 269 -3.53 -4.82 26.46
N LYS A 270 -3.51 -3.66 27.11
CA LYS A 270 -3.68 -2.34 26.49
C LYS A 270 -2.36 -1.57 26.40
N GLN A 271 -2.33 -0.59 25.50
CA GLN A 271 -1.26 0.39 25.32
C GLN A 271 -1.86 1.80 25.15
N SER A 272 -0.98 2.81 25.13
CA SER A 272 -1.37 4.18 24.79
C SER A 272 -1.62 4.31 23.29
N SER A 273 -2.65 5.08 22.93
CA SER A 273 -2.91 5.47 21.54
C SER A 273 -1.75 6.29 20.97
N PRO A 274 -1.48 6.21 19.65
CA PRO A 274 -0.57 7.14 18.99
C PRO A 274 -0.97 8.60 19.20
N LEU A 275 0.03 9.47 19.27
CA LEU A 275 -0.16 10.92 19.32
C LEU A 275 -0.27 11.48 17.91
N PHE A 276 -1.40 12.15 17.63
CA PHE A 276 -1.67 12.77 16.35
C PHE A 276 -1.42 14.27 16.40
N ILE A 277 -0.96 14.83 15.28
CA ILE A 277 -0.78 16.27 15.13
C ILE A 277 -2.17 16.92 15.05
N PRO A 278 -2.47 17.91 15.90
CA PRO A 278 -3.69 18.68 15.78
C PRO A 278 -3.60 19.56 14.52
N HIS A 279 -4.47 19.33 13.53
CA HIS A 279 -4.67 20.28 12.44
C HIS A 279 -5.80 21.24 12.81
N PRO A 280 -5.61 22.56 12.67
CA PRO A 280 -6.70 23.51 12.87
C PRO A 280 -7.80 23.22 11.85
N ALA A 281 -9.04 23.09 12.31
CA ALA A 281 -10.20 22.92 11.44
C ALA A 281 -10.23 24.07 10.43
N LYS A 282 -10.11 23.75 9.12
CA LYS A 282 -10.28 24.74 8.06
C LYS A 282 -11.67 25.37 8.22
N LYS A 283 -11.72 26.68 8.48
CA LYS A 283 -12.97 27.46 8.36
C LYS A 283 -13.53 27.21 6.97
N THR A 284 -14.80 26.81 6.90
CA THR A 284 -15.59 26.74 5.67
C THR A 284 -15.48 28.07 4.94
N ALA A 285 -14.67 28.10 3.88
CA ALA A 285 -14.53 29.27 3.03
C ALA A 285 -15.74 29.29 2.09
N GLU A 286 -16.49 30.38 2.16
CA GLU A 286 -17.64 30.69 1.32
C GLU A 286 -17.31 30.55 -0.16
N THR A 287 -18.23 29.91 -0.87
CA THR A 287 -18.29 29.76 -2.32
C THR A 287 -18.07 31.09 -3.04
N LYS A 288 -16.96 31.19 -3.78
CA LYS A 288 -16.86 32.05 -4.95
C LYS A 288 -16.88 31.17 -6.20
N SER A 289 -17.99 31.27 -6.92
CA SER A 289 -18.19 30.72 -8.25
C SER A 289 -17.15 31.25 -9.23
N SER A 290 -16.52 30.35 -9.99
CA SER A 290 -15.78 30.64 -11.21
C SER A 290 -16.06 29.54 -12.24
N PRO A 291 -16.00 29.83 -13.54
CA PRO A 291 -16.93 29.28 -14.50
C PRO A 291 -16.44 28.00 -15.19
N ASP A 292 -17.44 27.34 -15.76
CA ASP A 292 -17.42 26.27 -16.76
C ASP A 292 -16.15 26.22 -17.63
N LEU A 293 -15.53 25.05 -17.68
CA LEU A 293 -14.58 24.68 -18.74
C LEU A 293 -14.85 23.25 -19.20
N THR A 294 -15.86 23.13 -20.06
CA THR A 294 -15.86 22.10 -21.11
C THR A 294 -14.65 22.29 -22.02
N ALA A 295 -13.78 21.28 -22.13
CA ALA A 295 -13.15 20.88 -23.40
C ALA A 295 -12.18 19.70 -23.20
N ASN A 296 -12.54 18.57 -23.80
CA ASN A 296 -11.63 17.47 -24.12
C ASN A 296 -10.41 18.00 -24.90
N LYS A 297 -9.19 17.76 -24.42
CA LYS A 297 -7.97 17.88 -25.21
C LYS A 297 -7.07 16.67 -24.98
N VAL A 298 -7.07 15.80 -25.98
CA VAL A 298 -6.12 14.72 -26.19
C VAL A 298 -4.70 15.32 -26.20
N LEU A 299 -3.90 14.98 -25.18
CA LEU A 299 -2.52 15.46 -25.05
C LEU A 299 -1.59 14.66 -25.98
N LYS A 300 -1.18 15.28 -27.09
CA LYS A 300 -0.05 14.80 -27.92
C LYS A 300 1.24 14.81 -27.08
N LYS A 301 1.94 13.66 -27.03
CA LYS A 301 3.20 13.47 -26.29
C LYS A 301 4.31 14.36 -26.87
N LYS A 302 4.74 15.40 -26.14
CA LYS A 302 5.99 16.14 -26.41
C LYS A 302 7.23 15.23 -26.18
N PRO A 303 8.34 15.42 -26.91
CA PRO A 303 9.55 14.60 -26.80
C PRO A 303 10.20 14.70 -25.41
N LYS A 304 10.89 13.63 -24.98
CA LYS A 304 11.60 13.57 -23.68
C LYS A 304 12.93 14.33 -23.79
N ARG A 305 13.07 15.46 -23.11
CA ARG A 305 14.37 16.13 -22.94
C ARG A 305 15.17 15.37 -21.88
N LYS A 306 16.42 15.00 -22.19
CA LYS A 306 17.34 14.37 -21.25
C LYS A 306 17.90 15.44 -20.31
N VAL A 307 18.09 15.09 -19.04
CA VAL A 307 18.74 15.91 -18.01
C VAL A 307 19.67 15.01 -17.20
N ASN A 308 20.70 15.58 -16.57
CA ASN A 308 21.57 14.86 -15.65
C ASN A 308 21.07 15.01 -14.22
N LEU A 309 20.92 13.90 -13.51
CA LEU A 309 20.59 13.88 -12.09
C LEU A 309 21.79 13.35 -11.33
N HIS A 310 22.48 14.24 -10.62
CA HIS A 310 23.58 13.89 -9.73
C HIS A 310 23.04 13.72 -8.31
N PHE A 311 23.08 12.48 -7.79
CA PHE A 311 22.74 12.16 -6.41
C PHE A 311 24.03 12.13 -5.60
N ASP A 312 24.42 13.28 -5.06
CA ASP A 312 25.71 13.50 -4.39
C ASP A 312 25.93 12.51 -3.25
N SER A 313 24.93 12.36 -2.36
CA SER A 313 25.03 11.42 -1.23
C SER A 313 25.07 9.94 -1.60
N TRP A 314 24.85 9.61 -2.88
CA TRP A 314 24.99 8.25 -3.43
C TRP A 314 26.14 8.15 -4.44
N ASN A 315 26.89 9.23 -4.66
CA ASN A 315 27.92 9.38 -5.69
C ASN A 315 27.48 8.79 -7.04
N LYS A 316 26.27 9.13 -7.48
CA LYS A 316 25.63 8.49 -8.64
C LYS A 316 25.08 9.50 -9.63
N ASN A 317 25.40 9.29 -10.89
CA ASN A 317 24.87 10.07 -12.01
C ASN A 317 23.83 9.25 -12.77
N VAL A 318 22.66 9.83 -12.99
CA VAL A 318 21.56 9.23 -13.76
C VAL A 318 21.21 10.15 -14.91
N ILE A 319 21.19 9.62 -16.13
CA ILE A 319 20.63 10.33 -17.28
C ILE A 319 19.11 10.23 -17.18
N GLY A 320 18.52 11.29 -16.63
CA GLY A 320 17.10 11.42 -16.39
C GLY A 320 16.32 12.09 -17.52
N ASN A 321 15.09 12.46 -17.21
CA ASN A 321 14.17 13.18 -18.08
C ASN A 321 13.24 14.13 -17.31
N THR A 322 12.55 14.99 -18.05
CA THR A 322 11.67 16.03 -17.52
C THR A 322 10.19 15.62 -17.40
N LYS A 323 9.90 14.32 -17.25
CA LYS A 323 8.53 13.80 -17.08
C LYS A 323 8.36 12.96 -15.82
N ASP A 324 9.29 12.06 -15.57
CA ASP A 324 9.20 11.12 -14.45
C ASP A 324 9.65 11.82 -13.15
N SER A 325 9.16 11.36 -12.00
CA SER A 325 9.59 11.95 -10.72
C SER A 325 11.06 11.63 -10.43
N ILE A 326 11.72 12.46 -9.62
CA ILE A 326 13.08 12.18 -9.13
C ILE A 326 13.15 10.81 -8.46
N LEU A 327 12.10 10.43 -7.71
CA LEU A 327 12.01 9.13 -7.07
C LEU A 327 12.02 7.99 -8.09
N ASP A 328 11.13 8.01 -9.07
CA ASP A 328 11.00 6.92 -10.05
C ASP A 328 12.29 6.76 -10.87
N GLN A 329 12.92 7.88 -11.22
CA GLN A 329 14.20 7.89 -11.93
C GLN A 329 15.36 7.37 -11.06
N GLY A 330 15.33 7.69 -9.76
CA GLY A 330 16.32 7.18 -8.82
C GLY A 330 16.20 5.67 -8.60
N GLU A 331 14.97 5.17 -8.45
CA GLU A 331 14.70 3.74 -8.31
C GLU A 331 15.03 2.95 -9.58
N ALA A 332 14.70 3.49 -10.76
CA ALA A 332 15.07 2.86 -12.04
C ALA A 332 16.60 2.76 -12.21
N ALA A 333 17.34 3.67 -11.59
CA ALA A 333 18.79 3.59 -11.51
C ALA A 333 19.30 2.67 -10.38
N GLY A 334 18.43 2.02 -9.61
CA GLY A 334 18.78 1.13 -8.51
C GLY A 334 19.17 1.85 -7.21
N MET A 335 18.69 3.09 -6.99
CA MET A 335 18.88 3.79 -5.72
C MET A 335 17.73 3.53 -4.75
N LEU A 336 18.08 3.41 -3.48
CA LEU A 336 17.14 3.28 -2.37
C LEU A 336 16.88 4.65 -1.75
N LEU A 337 15.98 5.41 -2.38
CA LEU A 337 15.51 6.68 -1.84
C LEU A 337 14.43 6.41 -0.78
N PRO A 338 14.43 7.12 0.37
CA PRO A 338 13.39 6.95 1.37
C PRO A 338 12.05 7.48 0.81
N TYR A 339 10.98 6.69 0.82
CA TYR A 339 9.64 7.18 0.49
C TYR A 339 8.56 6.34 1.19
N SER A 340 7.31 6.81 1.13
CA SER A 340 6.16 6.08 1.66
C SER A 340 4.93 6.30 0.76
N CYS A 341 4.41 7.53 0.69
CA CYS A 341 3.13 7.78 -0.01
C CYS A 341 3.20 7.84 -1.54
N ARG A 342 4.37 8.14 -2.14
CA ARG A 342 4.53 8.45 -3.58
C ARG A 342 3.63 9.56 -4.17
N GLY A 343 2.93 10.32 -3.32
CA GLY A 343 2.03 11.41 -3.74
C GLY A 343 2.38 12.76 -3.14
N GLY A 344 3.60 12.92 -2.60
CA GLY A 344 4.06 14.17 -2.00
C GLY A 344 3.44 14.55 -0.65
N MET A 345 2.64 13.69 -0.03
CA MET A 345 1.90 14.01 1.21
C MET A 345 2.65 13.70 2.52
N CYS A 346 3.45 12.62 2.57
CA CYS A 346 4.02 12.10 3.83
C CYS A 346 5.36 12.74 4.24
N GLY A 347 6.01 13.48 3.34
CA GLY A 347 7.34 14.06 3.61
C GLY A 347 8.50 13.07 3.73
N ARG A 348 8.28 11.76 3.60
CA ARG A 348 9.35 10.75 3.70
C ARG A 348 10.38 10.85 2.56
N CYS A 349 9.93 11.30 1.39
CA CYS A 349 10.74 11.47 0.17
C CYS A 349 11.45 12.81 0.07
N LYS A 350 11.60 13.54 1.19
CA LYS A 350 12.38 14.77 1.23
C LYS A 350 13.82 14.50 0.81
N ILE A 351 14.27 15.29 -0.15
CA ILE A 351 15.64 15.32 -0.65
C ILE A 351 16.02 16.78 -0.83
N LYS A 352 17.27 17.12 -0.52
CA LYS A 352 17.75 18.49 -0.66
C LYS A 352 18.10 18.75 -2.12
N LEU A 353 17.56 19.83 -2.69
CA LEU A 353 17.93 20.30 -4.02
C LEU A 353 19.05 21.32 -3.87
N GLU A 354 20.28 20.91 -4.18
CA GLU A 354 21.45 21.78 -4.05
C GLU A 354 21.65 22.68 -5.27
N SER A 355 21.30 22.17 -6.45
CA SER A 355 21.24 22.97 -7.68
C SER A 355 20.26 22.39 -8.69
N GLY A 356 19.82 23.24 -9.62
CA GLY A 356 18.85 22.90 -10.65
C GLY A 356 17.43 23.33 -10.31
N GLU A 357 16.49 23.00 -11.19
CA GLU A 357 15.09 23.40 -11.10
C GLU A 357 14.18 22.18 -11.21
N VAL A 358 13.16 22.13 -10.35
CA VAL A 358 12.15 21.07 -10.36
C VAL A 358 10.76 21.67 -10.45
N LYS A 359 9.86 20.97 -11.13
CA LYS A 359 8.42 21.20 -11.03
C LYS A 359 7.88 20.32 -9.91
N GLN A 360 7.54 20.94 -8.78
CA GLN A 360 6.94 20.23 -7.65
C GLN A 360 5.42 20.14 -7.82
N LEU A 361 4.89 18.92 -7.90
CA LEU A 361 3.48 18.60 -8.15
C LEU A 361 2.63 18.62 -6.87
N ALA A 362 3.25 18.45 -5.70
CA ALA A 362 2.61 18.52 -4.38
C ALA A 362 3.64 18.98 -3.35
N ASN A 363 3.21 19.82 -2.40
CA ASN A 363 4.05 20.41 -1.36
C ASN A 363 3.64 19.95 0.05
N ASP A 364 2.62 19.11 0.14
CA ASP A 364 1.93 18.68 1.36
C ASP A 364 2.82 18.05 2.43
N GLY A 365 3.93 17.45 2.02
CA GLY A 365 4.93 16.84 2.88
C GLY A 365 6.08 17.76 3.27
N LEU A 366 6.07 19.04 2.87
CA LEU A 366 7.10 20.04 3.20
C LEU A 366 6.54 21.08 4.18
N SER A 367 7.24 21.28 5.30
CA SER A 367 7.05 22.47 6.13
C SER A 367 7.67 23.70 5.46
N ASP A 368 7.33 24.90 5.94
CA ASP A 368 7.92 26.12 5.39
C ASP A 368 9.44 26.19 5.64
N ALA A 369 9.91 25.69 6.79
CA ALA A 369 11.34 25.55 7.07
C ALA A 369 12.04 24.58 6.10
N ASP A 370 11.37 23.48 5.69
CA ASP A 370 11.93 22.58 4.68
C ASP A 370 12.10 23.30 3.33
N LYS A 371 11.11 24.12 2.93
CA LYS A 371 11.15 24.88 1.68
C LYS A 371 12.27 25.93 1.69
N GLU A 372 12.41 26.65 2.81
CA GLU A 372 13.49 27.63 3.00
C GLU A 372 14.88 26.99 2.95
N GLN A 373 15.01 25.76 3.43
CA GLN A 373 16.26 24.98 3.38
C GLN A 373 16.51 24.29 2.02
N GLY A 374 15.65 24.51 1.02
CA GLY A 374 15.80 23.96 -0.32
C GLY A 374 15.40 22.48 -0.45
N PHE A 375 14.59 21.95 0.46
CA PHE A 375 14.08 20.59 0.33
C PHE A 375 12.93 20.50 -0.69
N VAL A 376 12.98 19.42 -1.47
CA VAL A 376 11.93 19.02 -2.40
C VAL A 376 11.49 17.59 -2.12
N LEU A 377 10.34 17.20 -2.63
CA LEU A 377 9.80 15.85 -2.48
C LEU A 377 10.17 15.03 -3.71
N ALA A 378 11.14 14.12 -3.60
CA ALA A 378 11.61 13.30 -4.73
C ALA A 378 10.46 12.59 -5.45
N CYS A 379 9.47 12.13 -4.69
CA CYS A 379 8.29 11.43 -5.18
C CYS A 379 7.23 12.30 -5.84
N SER A 380 7.40 13.62 -5.82
CA SER A 380 6.45 14.57 -6.38
C SER A 380 7.13 15.74 -7.10
N SER A 381 8.41 15.58 -7.46
CA SER A 381 9.20 16.59 -8.14
C SER A 381 9.72 16.04 -9.45
N VAL A 382 9.47 16.77 -10.54
CA VAL A 382 9.90 16.41 -11.90
C VAL A 382 11.01 17.38 -12.34
N PRO A 383 12.19 16.90 -12.74
CA PRO A 383 13.30 17.76 -13.17
C PRO A 383 12.91 18.69 -14.33
N GLN A 384 13.37 19.94 -14.30
CA GLN A 384 13.28 20.90 -15.42
C GLN A 384 14.66 21.23 -16.01
N SER A 385 15.72 21.07 -15.22
CA SER A 385 17.13 21.18 -15.62
C SER A 385 17.97 20.05 -15.02
N ASP A 386 19.28 20.10 -15.21
CA ASP A 386 20.23 19.21 -14.54
C ASP A 386 20.20 19.49 -13.04
N LEU A 387 20.17 18.44 -12.21
CA LEU A 387 19.99 18.54 -10.77
C LEU A 387 21.20 18.01 -10.00
N VAL A 388 21.50 18.65 -8.88
CA VAL A 388 22.33 18.07 -7.80
C VAL A 388 21.46 17.87 -6.57
N LEU A 389 21.43 16.65 -6.07
CA LEU A 389 20.52 16.19 -5.03
C LEU A 389 21.30 15.56 -3.88
N ALA A 390 21.05 16.02 -2.67
CA ALA A 390 21.66 15.49 -1.45
C ALA A 390 20.60 14.91 -0.50
N LYS A 391 20.99 13.90 0.28
CA LYS A 391 20.14 13.30 1.31
C LYS A 391 19.80 14.35 2.38
N ARG A 392 18.64 14.16 3.03
CA ARG A 392 18.28 14.89 4.24
C ARG A 392 19.25 14.62 5.39
#